data_AF-M1Q208-F1
#
_entry.id   AF-M1Q208-F1
#
_cell.length_a   1.000
_cell.length_b   1.000
_cell.length_c   1.000
_cell.angle_alpha   90.00
_cell.angle_beta   90.00
_cell.angle_gamma   90.00
#
_symmetry.space_group_name_H-M   'P 1'
#
loop_
_entity.id
_entity.type
_entity.pdbx_description
1 polymer ?
#
loop_
_entity_poly.entity_id
_entity_poly.type
_entity_poly.pdbx_seq_one_letter_code
_entity_poly.pdbx_strand_id
1 'polypeptide(L)'
;MAEARLKELGAIHAYMDTDSVFVPPDKAQELAEFFQPLNPYNMDIPLLKPEKKDLWFYGIASKRYALYYYENGKIKFMEDERSYKLHGLGHLTNPFPNSVEDWQAEIWQDILKLHYRLITERDIEEKYSNLYAISQLTVSTSIVLSRFKKLNERKPWKEQIKPFNFFLVSFQVIIEDDKAVKPLAPFTKDYQKIVYEPFIDYDSGEVKEGSQYFKPLSRTILHYVEHMENKFDGDIGVLKRKHIQAEGLVYIGKEANNIEDQPLDVIGAQVFVNEEEIKQKILGLTPEEARKLGVKHRSTLKRMKDRIMKDGKISLDTKEVKKLLNRILT
;
A
#
# COMPACT_ATOMS: atom_id res chain seq x y z
N MET A 1 -5.77 3.46 -26.70
CA MET A 1 -6.49 4.19 -27.76
C MET A 1 -6.14 5.67 -27.73
N ALA A 2 -6.32 6.38 -26.60
CA ALA A 2 -5.89 7.78 -26.45
C ALA A 2 -4.39 7.99 -26.69
N GLU A 3 -3.53 7.12 -26.13
CA GLU A 3 -2.07 7.17 -26.33
C GLU A 3 -1.68 7.10 -27.82
N ALA A 4 -2.33 6.23 -28.59
CA ALA A 4 -2.06 6.06 -30.01
C ALA A 4 -2.47 7.32 -30.79
N ARG A 5 -3.65 7.89 -30.48
CA ARG A 5 -4.12 9.13 -31.11
C ARG A 5 -3.19 10.29 -30.81
N LEU A 6 -2.74 10.46 -29.57
CA LEU A 6 -1.77 11.51 -29.24
C LEU A 6 -0.46 11.36 -30.02
N LYS A 7 0.02 10.13 -30.21
CA LYS A 7 1.22 9.87 -31.01
C LYS A 7 1.04 10.29 -32.47
N GLU A 8 -0.13 10.08 -33.06
CA GLU A 8 -0.46 10.59 -34.41
C GLU A 8 -0.45 12.12 -34.46
N LEU A 9 -0.88 12.78 -33.38
CA LEU A 9 -0.86 14.24 -33.23
C LEU A 9 0.53 14.80 -32.87
N GLY A 10 1.58 13.96 -32.87
CA GLY A 10 2.93 14.36 -32.49
C GLY A 10 3.08 14.73 -31.00
N ALA A 11 2.16 14.26 -30.17
CA ALA A 11 2.09 14.57 -28.74
C ALA A 11 2.23 13.31 -27.88
N ILE A 12 2.50 13.53 -26.59
CA ILE A 12 2.57 12.48 -25.58
C ILE A 12 1.70 12.88 -24.39
N HIS A 13 1.14 11.89 -23.69
CA HIS A 13 0.46 12.12 -22.42
C HIS A 13 1.49 12.17 -21.29
N ALA A 14 1.17 12.90 -20.22
CA ALA A 14 1.98 12.94 -19.00
C ALA A 14 1.61 11.79 -18.04
N TYR A 15 0.33 11.44 -17.97
CA TYR A 15 -0.19 10.40 -17.09
C TYR A 15 -1.56 9.91 -17.58
N MET A 16 -1.92 8.68 -17.21
CA MET A 16 -3.23 8.09 -17.51
C MET A 16 -3.61 7.11 -16.40
N ASP A 17 -4.80 7.26 -15.83
CA ASP A 17 -5.34 6.33 -14.83
C ASP A 17 -6.81 6.08 -15.10
N THR A 18 -7.10 4.86 -15.56
CA THR A 18 -8.44 4.28 -15.78
C THR A 18 -9.39 5.14 -16.62
N ASP A 19 -9.95 6.18 -16.02
CA ASP A 19 -10.96 7.10 -16.56
C ASP A 19 -10.39 8.49 -16.91
N SER A 20 -9.10 8.74 -16.65
CA SER A 20 -8.45 10.04 -16.85
C SER A 20 -7.18 9.95 -17.69
N VAL A 21 -6.92 10.97 -18.50
CA VAL A 21 -5.69 11.14 -19.31
C VAL A 21 -5.22 12.58 -19.24
N PHE A 22 -3.93 12.78 -18.97
CA PHE A 22 -3.33 14.11 -18.84
C PHE A 22 -2.53 14.39 -20.10
N VAL A 23 -2.94 15.41 -20.84
CA VAL A 23 -2.44 15.70 -22.20
C VAL A 23 -2.04 17.17 -22.31
N PRO A 24 -1.21 17.53 -23.30
CA PRO A 24 -0.94 18.92 -23.60
C PRO A 24 -2.24 19.71 -23.81
N PRO A 25 -2.37 20.93 -23.24
CA PRO A 25 -3.63 21.68 -23.29
C PRO A 25 -4.15 21.92 -24.71
N ASP A 26 -3.25 22.15 -25.67
CA ASP A 26 -3.59 22.37 -27.08
C ASP A 26 -4.15 21.12 -27.77
N LYS A 27 -3.94 19.92 -27.20
CA LYS A 27 -4.44 18.64 -27.73
C LYS A 27 -5.70 18.13 -27.02
N ALA A 28 -6.07 18.72 -25.88
CA ALA A 28 -7.16 18.21 -25.05
C ALA A 28 -8.50 18.21 -25.78
N GLN A 29 -8.83 19.30 -26.47
CA GLN A 29 -10.10 19.44 -27.18
C GLN A 29 -10.17 18.51 -28.41
N GLU A 30 -9.11 18.47 -29.22
CA GLU A 30 -9.03 17.59 -30.39
C GLU A 30 -9.16 16.10 -30.00
N LEU A 31 -8.54 15.71 -28.88
CA LEU A 31 -8.67 14.35 -28.37
C LEU A 31 -10.09 14.05 -27.90
N ALA A 32 -10.74 14.98 -27.19
CA ALA A 32 -12.12 14.81 -26.73
C ALA A 32 -13.09 14.66 -27.91
N GLU A 33 -12.95 15.50 -28.94
CA GLU A 33 -13.76 15.44 -30.17
C GLU A 33 -13.55 14.14 -30.95
N PHE A 34 -12.33 13.61 -31.00
CA PHE A 34 -12.04 12.33 -31.66
C PHE A 34 -12.81 11.16 -31.02
N PHE A 35 -12.97 11.16 -29.70
CA PHE A 35 -13.69 10.11 -28.98
C PHE A 35 -15.20 10.33 -28.94
N GLN A 36 -15.70 11.54 -29.12
CA GLN A 36 -17.12 11.86 -29.00
C GLN A 36 -18.05 11.00 -29.89
N PRO A 37 -17.71 10.66 -31.15
CA PRO A 37 -18.54 9.76 -31.98
C PRO A 37 -18.65 8.33 -31.45
N LEU A 38 -17.77 7.92 -30.54
CA LEU A 38 -17.80 6.61 -29.87
C LEU A 38 -18.69 6.60 -28.63
N ASN A 39 -19.36 7.72 -28.32
CA ASN A 39 -20.25 7.81 -27.18
C ASN A 39 -21.46 6.87 -27.38
N PRO A 40 -21.66 5.87 -26.51
CA PRO A 40 -22.78 4.93 -26.64
C PRO A 40 -24.12 5.52 -26.19
N TYR A 41 -24.13 6.70 -25.58
CA TYR A 41 -25.34 7.34 -25.08
C TYR A 41 -26.06 8.12 -26.19
N ASN A 42 -27.39 7.96 -26.27
CA ASN A 42 -28.23 8.69 -27.22
C ASN A 42 -28.49 10.14 -26.79
N MET A 43 -27.83 10.60 -25.72
CA MET A 43 -27.93 11.95 -25.19
C MET A 43 -26.69 12.74 -25.59
N ASP A 44 -26.87 14.03 -25.85
CA ASP A 44 -25.76 14.94 -26.13
C ASP A 44 -24.99 15.27 -24.84
N ILE A 45 -24.16 14.32 -24.41
CA ILE A 45 -23.26 14.46 -23.27
C ILE A 45 -21.82 14.26 -23.73
N PRO A 46 -20.83 15.02 -23.23
CA PRO A 46 -19.44 14.78 -23.56
C PRO A 46 -18.97 13.42 -23.05
N LEU A 47 -18.34 12.61 -23.91
CA LEU A 47 -17.70 11.36 -23.51
C LEU A 47 -16.42 11.62 -22.71
N LEU A 48 -15.64 12.63 -23.14
CA LEU A 48 -14.48 13.14 -22.43
C LEU A 48 -14.67 14.63 -22.16
N LYS A 49 -14.30 15.08 -20.97
CA LYS A 49 -14.41 16.48 -20.54
C LYS A 49 -13.04 17.01 -20.10
N PRO A 50 -12.59 18.16 -20.64
CA PRO A 50 -11.42 18.85 -20.10
C PRO A 50 -11.75 19.49 -18.74
N GLU A 51 -11.38 18.83 -17.65
CA GLU A 51 -11.65 19.29 -16.27
C GLU A 51 -10.53 20.15 -15.68
N LYS A 52 -9.27 19.72 -15.87
CA LYS A 52 -8.08 20.32 -15.24
C LYS A 52 -7.20 20.92 -16.33
N LYS A 53 -7.28 22.25 -16.50
CA LYS A 53 -6.66 22.98 -17.62
C LYS A 53 -5.42 23.74 -17.17
N ASP A 54 -4.40 23.77 -18.03
CA ASP A 54 -3.20 24.59 -17.88
C ASP A 54 -2.46 24.42 -16.55
N LEU A 55 -2.30 23.16 -16.13
CA LEU A 55 -1.60 22.79 -14.90
C LEU A 55 -0.27 22.11 -15.20
N TRP A 56 0.70 22.36 -14.34
CA TRP A 56 1.92 21.57 -14.28
C TRP A 56 1.61 20.20 -13.69
N PHE A 57 2.27 19.18 -14.22
CA PHE A 57 2.20 17.82 -13.71
C PHE A 57 3.55 17.44 -13.11
N TYR A 58 3.52 16.87 -11.91
CA TYR A 58 4.65 16.18 -11.30
C TYR A 58 4.19 14.79 -10.85
N GLY A 59 4.75 13.75 -11.46
CA GLY A 59 4.46 12.36 -11.14
C GLY A 59 5.69 11.65 -10.61
N ILE A 60 5.54 10.96 -9.48
CA ILE A 60 6.56 10.07 -8.91
C ILE A 60 6.32 8.65 -9.42
N ALA A 61 5.09 8.18 -9.28
CA ALA A 61 4.65 6.85 -9.71
C ALA A 61 3.12 6.80 -9.85
N SER A 62 2.59 5.65 -10.23
CA SER A 62 1.15 5.41 -10.34
C SER A 62 0.41 5.78 -9.05
N LYS A 63 -0.57 6.67 -9.17
CA LYS A 63 -1.37 7.26 -8.08
C LYS A 63 -0.57 8.11 -7.08
N ARG A 64 0.65 8.51 -7.44
CA ARG A 64 1.54 9.41 -6.69
C ARG A 64 1.93 10.60 -7.57
N TYR A 65 1.05 11.58 -7.63
CA TYR A 65 1.24 12.75 -8.49
C TYR A 65 0.56 13.99 -7.94
N ALA A 66 1.00 15.15 -8.41
CA ALA A 66 0.37 16.44 -8.17
C ALA A 66 0.19 17.21 -9.48
N LEU A 67 -0.95 17.90 -9.58
CA LEU A 67 -1.26 18.93 -10.55
C LEU A 67 -1.27 20.27 -9.83
N TYR A 68 -0.59 21.28 -10.37
CA TYR A 68 -0.41 22.56 -9.67
C TYR A 68 -0.12 23.71 -10.63
N TYR A 69 -0.31 24.94 -10.14
CA TYR A 69 0.19 26.15 -10.77
C TYR A 69 1.59 26.45 -10.24
N TYR A 70 2.48 26.87 -11.14
CA TYR A 70 3.83 27.26 -10.82
C TYR A 70 4.18 28.57 -11.51
N GLU A 71 4.31 29.64 -10.72
CA GLU A 71 4.66 30.98 -11.20
C GLU A 71 5.68 31.62 -10.26
N ASN A 72 6.85 32.00 -10.79
CA ASN A 72 7.89 32.73 -10.05
C ASN A 72 8.28 32.06 -8.71
N GLY A 73 8.42 30.73 -8.70
CA GLY A 73 8.75 29.96 -7.48
C GLY A 73 7.59 29.73 -6.53
N LYS A 74 6.38 30.24 -6.82
CA LYS A 74 5.17 29.99 -6.02
C LYS A 74 4.42 28.80 -6.58
N ILE A 75 4.16 27.82 -5.71
CA ILE A 75 3.37 26.63 -5.99
C ILE A 75 1.97 26.83 -5.41
N LYS A 76 0.93 26.59 -6.21
CA LYS A 76 -0.47 26.61 -5.76
C LYS A 76 -1.22 25.40 -6.28
N PHE A 77 -2.05 24.81 -5.43
CA PHE A 77 -3.00 23.77 -5.84
C PHE A 77 -4.34 24.40 -6.24
N MET A 78 -5.18 23.63 -6.93
CA MET A 78 -6.56 24.03 -7.21
C MET A 78 -7.36 24.16 -5.90
N GLU A 79 -8.20 25.19 -5.81
CA GLU A 79 -9.03 25.46 -4.63
C GLU A 79 -10.34 24.63 -4.63
N ASP A 80 -10.95 24.48 -5.80
CA ASP A 80 -12.27 23.84 -5.94
C ASP A 80 -12.24 22.30 -5.89
N GLU A 81 -11.10 21.70 -6.22
CA GLU A 81 -10.95 20.25 -6.30
C GLU A 81 -9.53 19.80 -5.94
N ARG A 82 -9.41 18.64 -5.28
CA ARG A 82 -8.10 18.06 -4.98
C ARG A 82 -7.36 17.70 -6.28
N SER A 83 -6.22 18.35 -6.46
CA SER A 83 -5.38 18.26 -7.66
C SER A 83 -4.17 17.34 -7.49
N TYR A 84 -4.09 16.59 -6.39
CA TYR A 84 -2.97 15.69 -6.10
C TYR A 84 -3.44 14.37 -5.48
N LYS A 85 -2.61 13.33 -5.57
CA LYS A 85 -2.87 11.98 -5.04
C LYS A 85 -1.70 11.51 -4.21
N LEU A 86 -1.93 11.26 -2.91
CA LEU A 86 -0.92 10.70 -1.98
C LEU A 86 -1.12 9.20 -1.77
N HIS A 87 -1.37 8.44 -2.83
CA HIS A 87 -1.56 7.01 -2.65
C HIS A 87 -0.29 6.38 -2.07
N GLY A 88 -0.40 5.65 -0.97
CA GLY A 88 0.75 5.18 -0.19
C GLY A 88 1.04 6.00 1.08
N LEU A 89 0.48 7.21 1.23
CA LEU A 89 0.46 7.96 2.51
C LEU A 89 -0.95 8.20 3.04
N GLY A 90 -2.00 7.99 2.23
CA GLY A 90 -3.40 8.22 2.64
C GLY A 90 -3.90 7.34 3.79
N HIS A 91 -3.16 6.29 4.16
CA HIS A 91 -3.45 5.45 5.32
C HIS A 91 -2.97 6.09 6.64
N LEU A 92 -2.14 7.14 6.57
CA LEU A 92 -1.64 7.84 7.74
C LEU A 92 -2.71 8.79 8.30
N THR A 93 -2.78 8.87 9.62
CA THR A 93 -3.55 9.90 10.33
C THR A 93 -2.89 11.27 10.14
N ASN A 94 -3.65 12.36 10.29
CA ASN A 94 -3.08 13.72 10.25
C ASN A 94 -1.95 13.85 11.30
N PRO A 95 -0.69 14.03 10.89
CA PRO A 95 0.43 14.08 11.84
C PRO A 95 0.55 15.46 12.51
N PHE A 96 -0.13 16.47 11.99
CA PHE A 96 -0.08 17.82 12.52
C PHE A 96 -1.12 18.03 13.62
N PRO A 97 -0.91 19.01 14.51
CA PRO A 97 -1.97 19.52 15.36
C PRO A 97 -3.21 19.91 14.52
N ASN A 98 -4.41 19.81 15.11
CA ASN A 98 -5.70 20.03 14.44
C ASN A 98 -5.89 21.40 13.74
N SER A 99 -4.88 22.27 13.73
CA SER A 99 -4.85 23.56 13.05
C SER A 99 -4.56 23.48 11.54
N VAL A 100 -4.07 22.34 11.03
CA VAL A 100 -3.79 22.17 9.59
C VAL A 100 -4.97 21.46 8.93
N GLU A 101 -5.74 22.20 8.13
CA GLU A 101 -6.94 21.67 7.43
C GLU A 101 -6.59 20.59 6.42
N ASP A 102 -5.61 20.84 5.53
CA ASP A 102 -5.15 19.87 4.54
C ASP A 102 -3.65 19.57 4.67
N TRP A 103 -3.32 18.69 5.60
CA TRP A 103 -1.94 18.23 5.82
C TRP A 103 -1.33 17.53 4.59
N GLN A 104 -2.15 17.00 3.70
CA GLN A 104 -1.69 16.34 2.48
C GLN A 104 -1.17 17.36 1.47
N ALA A 105 -1.84 18.52 1.38
CA ALA A 105 -1.35 19.65 0.60
C ALA A 105 0.02 20.12 1.11
N GLU A 106 0.19 20.26 2.44
CA GLU A 106 1.47 20.67 3.05
C GLU A 106 2.64 19.77 2.64
N ILE A 107 2.45 18.45 2.71
CA ILE A 107 3.49 17.49 2.28
C ILE A 107 3.79 17.65 0.79
N TRP A 108 2.77 17.78 -0.07
CA TRP A 108 3.00 17.98 -1.49
C TRP A 108 3.70 19.30 -1.81
N GLN A 109 3.37 20.37 -1.10
CA GLN A 109 4.10 21.64 -1.27
C GLN A 109 5.58 21.44 -1.01
N ASP A 110 5.94 20.71 0.04
CA ASP A 110 7.34 20.49 0.38
C ASP A 110 8.04 19.52 -0.57
N ILE A 111 7.35 18.47 -1.04
CA ILE A 111 7.87 17.60 -2.11
C ILE A 111 8.17 18.41 -3.38
N LEU A 112 7.27 19.32 -3.77
CA LEU A 112 7.47 20.17 -4.94
C LEU A 112 8.58 21.20 -4.71
N LYS A 113 8.66 21.82 -3.53
CA LYS A 113 9.78 22.71 -3.18
C LYS A 113 11.12 21.97 -3.23
N LEU A 114 11.16 20.72 -2.77
CA LEU A 114 12.35 19.86 -2.86
C LEU A 114 12.71 19.60 -4.33
N HIS A 115 11.74 19.25 -5.17
CA HIS A 115 11.93 19.06 -6.61
C HIS A 115 12.53 20.30 -7.30
N TYR A 116 12.00 21.48 -6.98
CA TYR A 116 12.50 22.76 -7.50
C TYR A 116 13.76 23.29 -6.79
N ARG A 117 14.33 22.51 -5.86
CA ARG A 117 15.51 22.88 -5.06
C ARG A 117 15.34 24.18 -4.26
N LEU A 118 14.10 24.51 -3.91
CA LEU A 118 13.77 25.63 -3.01
C LEU A 118 14.05 25.26 -1.54
N ILE A 119 14.04 23.97 -1.25
CA ILE A 119 14.46 23.37 0.02
C ILE A 119 15.31 22.12 -0.26
N THR A 120 15.95 21.61 0.79
CA THR A 120 16.79 20.41 0.80
C THR A 120 16.12 19.28 1.59
N GLU A 121 16.66 18.06 1.47
CA GLU A 121 16.20 16.93 2.29
C GLU A 121 16.37 17.21 3.80
N ARG A 122 17.41 17.95 4.17
CA ARG A 122 17.64 18.38 5.55
C ARG A 122 16.52 19.28 6.06
N ASP A 123 15.99 20.16 5.23
CA ASP A 123 14.86 21.02 5.61
C ASP A 123 13.59 20.17 5.88
N ILE A 124 13.38 19.09 5.13
CA ILE A 124 12.32 18.10 5.39
C ILE A 124 12.58 17.40 6.73
N GLU A 125 13.80 16.90 6.95
CA GLU A 125 14.16 16.24 8.21
C GLU A 125 13.94 17.15 9.42
N GLU A 126 14.35 18.41 9.33
CA GLU A 126 14.21 19.40 10.40
C GLU A 126 12.72 19.75 10.63
N LYS A 127 11.95 20.06 9.57
CA LYS A 127 10.51 20.41 9.66
C LYS A 127 9.69 19.30 10.31
N TYR A 128 10.00 18.04 9.99
CA TYR A 128 9.24 16.87 10.41
C TYR A 128 9.91 16.05 11.53
N SER A 129 10.98 16.56 12.14
CA SER A 129 11.83 15.87 13.11
C SER A 129 11.08 15.26 14.31
N ASN A 130 10.01 15.91 14.75
CA ASN A 130 9.21 15.48 15.91
C ASN A 130 7.88 14.84 15.52
N LEU A 131 7.65 14.53 14.24
CA LEU A 131 6.43 13.92 13.74
C LEU A 131 6.69 12.49 13.24
N TYR A 132 5.71 11.63 13.46
CA TYR A 132 5.81 10.20 13.18
C TYR A 132 4.65 9.72 12.32
N ALA A 133 4.92 8.70 11.50
CA ALA A 133 3.94 8.03 10.67
C ALA A 133 3.11 7.06 11.55
N ILE A 134 1.82 7.39 11.68
CA ILE A 134 0.85 6.68 12.50
C ILE A 134 -0.38 6.40 11.63
N SER A 135 -0.94 5.21 11.79
CA SER A 135 -2.20 4.83 11.14
C SER A 135 -3.25 4.41 12.13
N GLN A 136 -4.48 4.57 11.70
CA GLN A 136 -5.66 4.14 12.41
C GLN A 136 -6.20 2.87 11.75
N LEU A 137 -6.38 1.83 12.57
CA LEU A 137 -6.96 0.55 12.16
C LEU A 137 -8.17 0.19 13.01
N THR A 138 -9.00 -0.70 12.49
CA THR A 138 -10.19 -1.22 13.18
C THR A 138 -9.85 -2.52 13.90
N VAL A 139 -10.36 -2.71 15.12
CA VAL A 139 -10.31 -3.99 15.84
C VAL A 139 -11.26 -4.98 15.15
N SER A 140 -10.77 -5.58 14.07
CA SER A 140 -11.50 -6.51 13.18
C SER A 140 -11.35 -7.98 13.62
N THR A 141 -10.29 -8.32 14.36
CA THR A 141 -9.97 -9.69 14.75
C THR A 141 -9.94 -9.91 16.27
N SER A 142 -10.21 -11.15 16.69
CA SER A 142 -10.09 -11.57 18.08
C SER A 142 -8.65 -11.49 18.61
N ILE A 143 -7.65 -11.65 17.73
CA ILE A 143 -6.23 -11.51 18.07
C ILE A 143 -5.96 -10.07 18.52
N VAL A 144 -6.32 -9.07 17.70
CA VAL A 144 -6.17 -7.65 18.06
C VAL A 144 -6.93 -7.35 19.35
N LEU A 145 -8.19 -7.79 19.47
CA LEU A 145 -8.99 -7.56 20.66
C LEU A 145 -8.33 -8.14 21.92
N SER A 146 -7.70 -9.31 21.81
CA SER A 146 -7.02 -9.97 22.94
C SER A 146 -5.82 -9.16 23.46
N ARG A 147 -5.16 -8.36 22.61
CA ARG A 147 -4.06 -7.47 23.01
C ARG A 147 -4.52 -6.42 24.02
N PHE A 148 -5.76 -5.96 23.91
CA PHE A 148 -6.34 -4.98 24.82
C PHE A 148 -6.95 -5.58 26.10
N LYS A 149 -6.89 -6.91 26.31
CA LYS A 149 -7.53 -7.56 27.46
C LYS A 149 -7.07 -6.98 28.81
N LYS A 150 -5.74 -6.87 29.01
CA LYS A 150 -5.16 -6.29 30.24
C LYS A 150 -5.58 -4.82 30.45
N LEU A 151 -5.70 -4.05 29.36
CA LEU A 151 -6.16 -2.66 29.42
C LEU A 151 -7.66 -2.53 29.75
N ASN A 152 -8.45 -3.54 29.39
CA ASN A 152 -9.89 -3.59 29.65
C ASN A 152 -10.25 -4.10 31.05
N GLU A 153 -9.40 -4.91 31.69
CA GLU A 153 -9.67 -5.60 32.98
C GLU A 153 -10.13 -4.68 34.12
N ARG A 154 -9.70 -3.41 34.11
CA ARG A 154 -10.01 -2.43 35.18
C ARG A 154 -11.01 -1.36 34.75
N LYS A 155 -11.61 -1.49 33.56
CA LYS A 155 -12.50 -0.47 32.99
C LYS A 155 -13.96 -0.93 32.99
N PRO A 156 -14.92 -0.03 33.25
CA PRO A 156 -16.33 -0.34 33.05
C PRO A 156 -16.60 -0.62 31.56
N TRP A 157 -17.61 -1.44 31.27
CA TRP A 157 -17.95 -1.86 29.89
C TRP A 157 -18.02 -0.72 28.87
N LYS A 158 -18.47 0.47 29.29
CA LYS A 158 -18.57 1.65 28.41
C LYS A 158 -17.19 2.13 27.92
N GLU A 159 -16.15 1.97 28.72
CA GLU A 159 -14.78 2.45 28.48
C GLU A 159 -13.83 1.37 27.93
N GLN A 160 -14.30 0.12 27.82
CA GLN A 160 -13.52 -0.96 27.24
C GLN A 160 -13.38 -0.79 25.73
N ILE A 161 -12.25 -1.23 25.18
CA ILE A 161 -12.04 -1.38 23.75
C ILE A 161 -12.80 -2.63 23.30
N LYS A 162 -13.70 -2.45 22.34
CA LYS A 162 -14.62 -3.45 21.81
C LYS A 162 -14.30 -3.78 20.34
N PRO A 163 -14.81 -4.90 19.80
CA PRO A 163 -14.81 -5.13 18.36
C PRO A 163 -15.30 -3.89 17.60
N PHE A 164 -14.71 -3.64 16.44
CA PHE A 164 -15.00 -2.48 15.57
C PHE A 164 -14.64 -1.10 16.15
N ASN A 165 -14.00 -1.03 17.32
CA ASN A 165 -13.34 0.20 17.74
C ASN A 165 -12.03 0.41 16.95
N PHE A 166 -11.49 1.63 17.02
CA PHE A 166 -10.22 1.94 16.39
C PHE A 166 -9.05 1.75 17.36
N PHE A 167 -7.87 1.51 16.80
CA PHE A 167 -6.58 1.55 17.47
C PHE A 167 -5.55 2.21 16.56
N LEU A 168 -4.42 2.60 17.14
CA LEU A 168 -3.32 3.24 16.43
C LEU A 168 -2.13 2.28 16.29
N VAL A 169 -1.46 2.34 15.14
CA VAL A 169 -0.31 1.51 14.79
C VAL A 169 0.79 2.31 14.11
N SER A 170 2.05 1.89 14.26
CA SER A 170 3.19 2.42 13.49
C SER A 170 3.95 1.32 12.74
N PHE A 171 4.81 1.74 11.82
CA PHE A 171 5.34 0.96 10.70
C PHE A 171 6.85 0.70 10.76
N GLN A 172 7.52 1.07 11.86
CA GLN A 172 8.96 0.94 11.94
C GLN A 172 9.35 -0.52 12.14
N VAL A 173 10.32 -0.98 11.36
CA VAL A 173 10.89 -2.32 11.50
C VAL A 173 12.13 -2.24 12.39
N ILE A 174 11.94 -1.98 13.69
CA ILE A 174 12.97 -2.37 14.65
C ILE A 174 12.81 -3.87 14.86
N ILE A 175 13.90 -4.60 14.61
CA ILE A 175 13.95 -6.05 14.79
C ILE A 175 14.57 -6.33 16.16
N GLU A 176 13.82 -6.99 17.03
CA GLU A 176 14.29 -7.57 18.29
C GLU A 176 14.04 -9.07 18.24
N ASP A 177 15.04 -9.88 18.59
CA ASP A 177 14.93 -11.34 18.59
C ASP A 177 14.35 -11.93 17.28
N ASP A 178 14.85 -11.43 16.14
CA ASP A 178 14.42 -11.79 14.77
C ASP A 178 12.94 -11.47 14.45
N LYS A 179 12.29 -10.60 15.25
CA LYS A 179 10.90 -10.17 15.03
C LYS A 179 10.77 -8.66 14.97
N ALA A 180 9.97 -8.18 14.02
CA ALA A 180 9.64 -6.77 13.92
C ALA A 180 8.72 -6.36 15.07
N VAL A 181 9.12 -5.37 15.86
CA VAL A 181 8.27 -4.75 16.88
C VAL A 181 7.23 -3.88 16.18
N LYS A 182 5.95 -4.07 16.52
CA LYS A 182 4.83 -3.36 15.90
C LYS A 182 4.04 -2.61 16.97
N PRO A 183 4.30 -1.30 17.17
CA PRO A 183 3.62 -0.54 18.21
C PRO A 183 2.13 -0.46 17.96
N LEU A 184 1.35 -0.89 18.95
CA LEU A 184 -0.11 -0.85 18.96
C LEU A 184 -0.58 -0.12 20.22
N ALA A 185 -1.46 0.86 20.03
CA ALA A 185 -1.98 1.69 21.12
C ALA A 185 -3.50 1.91 21.00
N PRO A 186 -4.22 2.14 22.12
CA PRO A 186 -5.62 2.57 22.08
C PRO A 186 -5.81 3.82 21.22
N PHE A 187 -6.98 3.94 20.60
CA PHE A 187 -7.31 5.15 19.85
C PHE A 187 -7.35 6.41 20.73
N THR A 188 -6.74 7.47 20.23
CA THR A 188 -6.79 8.83 20.74
C THR A 188 -6.85 9.79 19.54
N LYS A 189 -7.43 10.98 19.74
CA LYS A 189 -7.43 12.04 18.71
C LYS A 189 -6.08 12.78 18.63
N ASP A 190 -5.29 12.69 19.68
CA ASP A 190 -3.90 13.15 19.66
C ASP A 190 -3.00 11.99 19.21
N TYR A 191 -2.91 11.79 17.90
CA TYR A 191 -2.24 10.62 17.33
C TYR A 191 -0.77 10.55 17.73
N GLN A 192 -0.06 11.69 17.72
CA GLN A 192 1.38 11.74 18.00
C GLN A 192 1.72 11.40 19.46
N LYS A 193 0.76 11.52 20.38
CA LYS A 193 0.92 11.19 21.80
C LYS A 193 1.43 9.77 22.03
N ILE A 194 0.99 8.79 21.22
CA ILE A 194 1.34 7.38 21.41
C ILE A 194 2.84 7.10 21.30
N VAL A 195 3.60 7.99 20.65
CA VAL A 195 5.04 7.86 20.46
C VAL A 195 5.80 7.99 21.79
N TYR A 196 5.22 8.73 22.74
CA TYR A 196 5.83 9.06 24.03
C TYR A 196 5.18 8.32 25.20
N GLU A 197 4.27 7.39 24.91
CA GLU A 197 3.56 6.59 25.92
C GLU A 197 3.88 5.10 25.75
N PRO A 198 3.67 4.28 26.80
CA PRO A 198 3.77 2.84 26.68
C PRO A 198 2.78 2.30 25.64
N PHE A 199 3.26 1.42 24.78
CA PHE A 199 2.48 0.75 23.73
C PHE A 199 2.57 -0.77 23.88
N ILE A 200 1.65 -1.49 23.25
CA ILE A 200 1.67 -2.95 23.18
C ILE A 200 2.34 -3.36 21.88
N ASP A 201 3.32 -4.25 21.91
CA ASP A 201 3.81 -4.89 20.69
C ASP A 201 2.75 -5.87 20.17
N TYR A 202 2.32 -5.71 18.91
CA TYR A 202 1.26 -6.52 18.31
C TYR A 202 1.61 -8.01 18.27
N ASP A 203 2.87 -8.39 18.02
CA ASP A 203 3.27 -9.79 17.86
C ASP A 203 3.46 -10.49 19.23
N SER A 204 4.20 -9.89 20.16
CA SER A 204 4.43 -10.49 21.49
C SER A 204 3.30 -10.24 22.50
N GLY A 205 2.63 -9.08 22.43
CA GLY A 205 1.70 -8.60 23.45
C GLY A 205 2.38 -7.98 24.68
N GLU A 206 3.70 -7.79 24.65
CA GLU A 206 4.46 -7.09 25.68
C GLU A 206 4.22 -5.58 25.63
N VAL A 207 4.32 -4.93 26.79
CA VAL A 207 4.28 -3.47 26.85
C VAL A 207 5.71 -2.95 26.72
N LYS A 208 5.93 -2.05 25.76
CA LYS A 208 7.21 -1.41 25.45
C LYS A 208 7.02 0.11 25.42
N GLU A 209 8.13 0.85 25.41
CA GLU A 209 8.15 2.30 25.34
C GLU A 209 9.36 2.80 24.54
N GLY A 210 9.25 4.01 23.99
CA GLY A 210 10.34 4.66 23.26
C GLY A 210 9.97 5.03 21.83
N SER A 211 10.39 6.23 21.41
CA SER A 211 10.06 6.77 20.09
C SER A 211 10.80 6.08 18.95
N GLN A 212 11.89 5.36 19.23
CA GLN A 212 12.68 4.64 18.23
C GLN A 212 11.86 3.59 17.48
N TYR A 213 10.82 3.02 18.11
CA TYR A 213 9.92 2.05 17.50
C TYR A 213 8.88 2.67 16.57
N PHE A 214 8.85 4.00 16.45
CA PHE A 214 7.95 4.71 15.57
C PHE A 214 8.71 5.24 14.36
N LYS A 215 8.08 5.16 13.18
CA LYS A 215 8.72 5.57 11.94
C LYS A 215 8.64 7.10 11.81
N PRO A 216 9.77 7.83 11.68
CA PRO A 216 9.73 9.27 11.46
C PRO A 216 8.95 9.63 10.19
N LEU A 217 8.20 10.73 10.25
CA LEU A 217 7.42 11.21 9.11
C LEU A 217 8.34 11.71 8.00
N SER A 218 9.43 12.41 8.33
CA SER A 218 10.46 12.84 7.37
C SER A 218 10.93 11.69 6.49
N ARG A 219 11.37 10.59 7.11
CA ARG A 219 11.79 9.37 6.41
C ARG A 219 10.68 8.79 5.53
N THR A 220 9.44 8.84 6.00
CA THR A 220 8.29 8.35 5.24
C THR A 220 8.02 9.20 4.00
N ILE A 221 8.18 10.53 4.09
CA ILE A 221 8.07 11.46 2.96
C ILE A 221 9.22 11.27 1.97
N LEU A 222 10.46 11.16 2.44
CA LEU A 222 11.62 10.95 1.56
C LEU A 222 11.52 9.62 0.79
N HIS A 223 11.22 8.51 1.49
CA HIS A 223 10.96 7.22 0.84
C HIS A 223 9.74 7.27 -0.12
N TYR A 224 8.79 8.18 0.12
CA TYR A 224 7.64 8.35 -0.77
C TYR A 224 8.05 8.96 -2.11
N VAL A 225 8.96 9.93 -2.09
CA VAL A 225 9.52 10.61 -3.27
C VAL A 225 10.45 9.69 -4.06
N GLU A 226 11.19 8.80 -3.38
CA GLU A 226 12.08 7.82 -4.01
C GLU A 226 11.35 6.59 -4.57
N HIS A 227 10.02 6.58 -4.55
CA HIS A 227 9.28 5.40 -4.97
C HIS A 227 9.39 5.15 -6.47
N MET A 228 9.90 3.97 -6.83
CA MET A 228 10.07 3.57 -8.23
C MET A 228 8.73 3.37 -8.95
N GLU A 229 8.66 3.83 -10.20
CA GLU A 229 7.59 3.48 -11.12
C GLU A 229 7.89 2.11 -11.76
N ASN A 230 7.10 1.09 -11.41
CA ASN A 230 7.35 -0.28 -11.84
C ASN A 230 6.74 -0.63 -13.21
N LYS A 231 5.79 0.17 -13.71
CA LYS A 231 5.10 -0.09 -14.99
C LYS A 231 5.90 0.39 -16.21
N PHE A 232 6.91 1.22 -16.00
CA PHE A 232 7.71 1.83 -17.05
C PHE A 232 9.21 1.63 -16.80
N ASP A 233 10.01 1.68 -17.86
CA ASP A 233 11.46 1.64 -17.82
C ASP A 233 12.04 3.06 -17.86
N GLY A 234 12.99 3.32 -16.96
CA GLY A 234 13.68 4.61 -16.78
C GLY A 234 13.25 5.33 -15.50
N ASP A 235 13.93 6.44 -15.20
CA ASP A 235 13.76 7.17 -13.92
C ASP A 235 12.99 8.49 -14.08
N ILE A 236 13.33 9.30 -15.11
CA ILE A 236 12.77 10.65 -15.31
C ILE A 236 12.46 10.89 -16.78
N GLY A 237 11.36 11.59 -17.05
CA GLY A 237 10.98 12.07 -18.38
C GLY A 237 9.98 11.16 -19.08
N VAL A 238 10.14 11.01 -20.40
CA VAL A 238 9.23 10.21 -21.21
C VAL A 238 9.63 8.73 -21.12
N LEU A 239 8.96 8.00 -20.24
CA LEU A 239 9.28 6.60 -19.96
C LEU A 239 8.59 5.65 -20.94
N LYS A 240 9.21 4.51 -21.19
CA LYS A 240 8.63 3.46 -22.05
C LYS A 240 7.97 2.41 -21.20
N ARG A 241 6.84 1.87 -21.65
CA ARG A 241 6.14 0.83 -20.91
C ARG A 241 7.02 -0.41 -20.77
N LYS A 242 7.16 -0.91 -19.54
CA LYS A 242 7.98 -2.07 -19.25
C LYS A 242 7.33 -3.31 -19.83
N HIS A 243 8.09 -4.04 -20.64
CA HIS A 243 7.66 -5.34 -21.15
C HIS A 243 7.87 -6.40 -20.08
N ILE A 244 6.80 -7.10 -19.71
CA ILE A 244 6.85 -8.21 -18.76
C ILE A 244 6.53 -9.51 -19.49
N GLN A 245 7.30 -10.55 -19.19
CA GLN A 245 6.99 -11.91 -19.59
C GLN A 245 6.35 -12.62 -18.40
N ALA A 246 5.10 -13.06 -18.56
CA ALA A 246 4.44 -13.85 -17.54
C ALA A 246 4.97 -15.28 -17.57
N GLU A 247 5.67 -15.71 -16.52
CA GLU A 247 6.20 -17.08 -16.39
C GLU A 247 5.18 -18.04 -15.76
N GLY A 248 4.17 -17.50 -15.08
CA GLY A 248 3.14 -18.28 -14.42
C GLY A 248 2.00 -17.39 -13.92
N LEU A 249 1.00 -18.01 -13.32
CA LEU A 249 -0.16 -17.31 -12.78
C LEU A 249 -0.38 -17.70 -11.33
N VAL A 250 -0.33 -16.71 -10.44
CA VAL A 250 -0.74 -16.85 -9.05
C VAL A 250 -2.11 -16.21 -8.92
N TYR A 251 -3.10 -17.00 -8.53
CA TYR A 251 -4.43 -16.47 -8.24
C TYR A 251 -4.38 -15.72 -6.92
N ILE A 252 -4.83 -14.47 -6.91
CA ILE A 252 -5.04 -13.68 -5.69
C ILE A 252 -6.53 -13.37 -5.65
N GLY A 253 -7.21 -13.73 -4.57
CA GLY A 253 -8.63 -13.43 -4.40
C GLY A 253 -8.88 -11.92 -4.38
N LYS A 254 -10.00 -11.46 -4.97
CA LYS A 254 -10.46 -10.06 -4.83
C LYS A 254 -10.88 -9.76 -3.38
N GLU A 255 -11.27 -10.78 -2.64
CA GLU A 255 -11.54 -10.75 -1.20
C GLU A 255 -10.23 -10.98 -0.45
N ALA A 256 -9.29 -10.04 -0.56
CA ALA A 256 -8.16 -10.02 0.36
C ALA A 256 -8.71 -9.56 1.71
N ASN A 257 -9.18 -10.51 2.51
CA ASN A 257 -9.88 -10.32 3.79
C ASN A 257 -9.08 -9.49 4.81
N ASN A 258 -7.78 -9.25 4.56
CA ASN A 258 -6.94 -8.46 5.46
C ASN A 258 -6.14 -7.34 4.74
N ILE A 259 -6.67 -6.72 3.66
CA ILE A 259 -6.06 -5.48 3.13
C ILE A 259 -5.94 -4.42 4.23
N GLU A 260 -6.96 -4.32 5.09
CA GLU A 260 -6.96 -3.38 6.22
C GLU A 260 -5.85 -3.69 7.23
N ASP A 261 -5.42 -4.96 7.35
CA ASP A 261 -4.34 -5.37 8.25
C ASP A 261 -2.96 -5.31 7.57
N GLN A 262 -2.84 -4.79 6.34
CA GLN A 262 -1.56 -4.60 5.67
C GLN A 262 -0.52 -3.85 6.53
N PRO A 263 -0.88 -2.84 7.36
CA PRO A 263 0.05 -2.26 8.33
C PRO A 263 0.65 -3.24 9.34
N LEU A 264 -0.06 -4.33 9.66
CA LEU A 264 0.37 -5.38 10.58
C LEU A 264 1.16 -6.48 9.88
N ASP A 265 1.00 -6.63 8.56
CA ASP A 265 1.65 -7.63 7.72
C ASP A 265 2.81 -7.00 6.92
N VAL A 266 3.87 -6.65 7.63
CA VAL A 266 5.04 -5.92 7.08
C VAL A 266 5.91 -6.80 6.17
N ILE A 267 5.65 -8.12 6.09
CA ILE A 267 6.63 -9.10 5.55
C ILE A 267 6.15 -9.85 4.30
N GLY A 268 4.89 -9.75 3.84
CA GLY A 268 4.49 -10.46 2.62
C GLY A 268 3.19 -10.04 1.95
N ALA A 269 3.11 -10.32 0.65
CA ALA A 269 1.83 -10.32 -0.07
C ALA A 269 1.01 -11.56 0.31
N GLN A 270 -0.31 -11.41 0.47
CA GLN A 270 -1.20 -12.56 0.66
C GLN A 270 -1.25 -13.40 -0.61
N VAL A 271 -0.59 -14.55 -0.58
CA VAL A 271 -0.61 -15.53 -1.67
C VAL A 271 -1.74 -16.51 -1.40
N PHE A 272 -2.75 -16.53 -2.27
CA PHE A 272 -3.74 -17.60 -2.26
C PHE A 272 -3.14 -18.80 -2.97
N VAL A 273 -2.94 -19.88 -2.22
CA VAL A 273 -2.41 -21.11 -2.78
C VAL A 273 -3.58 -21.96 -3.26
N ASN A 274 -3.54 -22.39 -4.52
CA ASN A 274 -4.56 -23.27 -5.08
C ASN A 274 -4.48 -24.64 -4.39
N GLU A 275 -5.31 -24.85 -3.38
CA GLU A 275 -5.31 -26.07 -2.58
C GLU A 275 -5.47 -27.33 -3.42
N GLU A 276 -6.27 -27.27 -4.48
CA GLU A 276 -6.54 -28.43 -5.32
C GLU A 276 -5.30 -28.80 -6.15
N GLU A 277 -4.60 -27.80 -6.70
CA GLU A 277 -3.34 -28.02 -7.40
C GLU A 277 -2.26 -28.61 -6.46
N ILE A 278 -2.18 -28.12 -5.22
CA ILE A 278 -1.24 -28.65 -4.22
C ILE A 278 -1.59 -30.11 -3.88
N LYS A 279 -2.88 -30.44 -3.70
CA LYS A 279 -3.33 -31.80 -3.44
C LYS A 279 -2.90 -32.73 -4.57
N GLN A 280 -3.13 -32.34 -5.82
CA GLN A 280 -2.72 -33.14 -6.98
C GLN A 280 -1.20 -33.34 -7.05
N LYS A 281 -0.41 -32.28 -6.83
CA LYS A 281 1.06 -32.38 -6.77
C LYS A 281 1.52 -33.33 -5.66
N ILE A 282 0.95 -33.24 -4.46
CA ILE A 282 1.31 -34.13 -3.34
C ILE A 282 0.92 -35.57 -3.62
N LEU A 283 -0.23 -35.82 -4.23
CA LEU A 283 -0.66 -37.15 -4.65
C LEU A 283 0.26 -37.74 -5.72
N GLY A 284 0.81 -36.90 -6.61
CA GLY A 284 1.76 -37.29 -7.66
C GLY A 284 3.18 -37.60 -7.17
N LEU A 285 3.62 -37.05 -6.03
CA LEU A 285 5.01 -37.19 -5.57
C LEU A 285 5.41 -38.64 -5.26
N THR A 286 6.56 -39.06 -5.77
CA THR A 286 7.21 -40.32 -5.34
C THR A 286 7.93 -40.14 -3.99
N PRO A 287 8.20 -41.23 -3.24
CA PRO A 287 8.98 -41.14 -2.00
C PRO A 287 10.39 -40.55 -2.19
N GLU A 288 10.98 -40.71 -3.38
CA GLU A 288 12.31 -40.18 -3.69
C GLU A 288 12.27 -38.66 -3.91
N GLU A 289 11.32 -38.18 -4.71
CA GLU A 289 11.11 -36.75 -4.94
C GLU A 289 10.72 -36.04 -3.65
N ALA A 290 9.82 -36.62 -2.85
CA ALA A 290 9.45 -36.07 -1.56
C ALA A 290 10.66 -35.95 -0.61
N ARG A 291 11.62 -36.87 -0.69
CA ARG A 291 12.87 -36.81 0.09
C ARG A 291 13.76 -35.67 -0.38
N LYS A 292 13.89 -35.46 -1.70
CA LYS A 292 14.61 -34.31 -2.30
C LYS A 292 13.97 -32.98 -1.88
N LEU A 293 12.65 -32.95 -1.72
CA LEU A 293 11.90 -31.79 -1.24
C LEU A 293 11.88 -31.64 0.30
N GLY A 294 12.55 -32.54 1.04
CA GLY A 294 12.76 -32.41 2.50
C GLY A 294 11.80 -33.20 3.39
N VAL A 295 10.92 -34.03 2.83
CA VAL A 295 10.11 -34.99 3.59
C VAL A 295 10.92 -36.27 3.81
N LYS A 296 11.60 -36.34 4.97
CA LYS A 296 12.59 -37.37 5.27
C LYS A 296 12.04 -38.81 5.33
N HIS A 297 10.78 -38.98 5.72
CA HIS A 297 10.18 -40.29 5.98
C HIS A 297 9.03 -40.62 5.02
N ARG A 298 9.09 -41.80 4.39
CA ARG A 298 8.03 -42.33 3.50
C ARG A 298 6.67 -42.41 4.19
N SER A 299 6.65 -42.75 5.48
CA SER A 299 5.43 -42.79 6.30
C SER A 299 4.73 -41.43 6.42
N THR A 300 5.49 -40.33 6.32
CA THR A 300 4.95 -38.97 6.43
C THR A 300 4.28 -38.57 5.14
N LEU A 301 4.89 -38.84 3.98
CA LEU A 301 4.26 -38.69 2.67
C LEU A 301 2.99 -39.54 2.55
N LYS A 302 3.05 -40.81 2.96
CA LYS A 302 1.87 -41.70 2.94
C LYS A 302 0.71 -41.12 3.76
N ARG A 303 0.96 -40.68 5.00
CA ARG A 303 -0.06 -40.06 5.85
C ARG A 303 -0.66 -38.78 5.24
N MET A 304 0.13 -38.01 4.50
CA MET A 304 -0.37 -36.82 3.78
C MET A 304 -1.30 -37.24 2.64
N LYS A 305 -0.88 -38.20 1.80
CA LYS A 305 -1.70 -38.72 0.70
C LYS A 305 -3.01 -39.33 1.20
N ASP A 306 -2.94 -40.15 2.26
CA ASP A 306 -4.11 -40.82 2.82
C ASP A 306 -5.15 -39.82 3.34
N ARG A 307 -4.72 -38.72 3.99
CA ARG A 307 -5.65 -37.65 4.42
C ARG A 307 -6.28 -36.91 3.25
N ILE A 308 -5.52 -36.62 2.21
CA ILE A 308 -6.03 -35.96 1.01
C ILE A 308 -7.08 -36.84 0.33
N MET A 309 -6.80 -38.14 0.17
CA MET A 309 -7.73 -39.09 -0.46
C MET A 309 -8.98 -39.36 0.37
N LYS A 310 -8.84 -39.45 1.71
CA LYS A 310 -9.94 -39.85 2.60
C LYS A 310 -10.83 -38.68 3.02
N ASP A 311 -10.21 -37.56 3.39
CA ASP A 311 -10.91 -36.44 4.04
C ASP A 311 -11.05 -35.23 3.10
N GLY A 312 -10.42 -35.26 1.92
CA GLY A 312 -10.36 -34.14 0.97
C GLY A 312 -9.61 -32.91 1.50
N LYS A 313 -8.97 -33.04 2.67
CA LYS A 313 -8.40 -31.94 3.44
C LYS A 313 -6.88 -31.97 3.43
N ILE A 314 -6.29 -30.79 3.30
CA ILE A 314 -4.87 -30.55 3.51
C ILE A 314 -4.70 -29.38 4.49
N SER A 315 -3.83 -29.54 5.49
CA SER A 315 -3.47 -28.43 6.38
C SER A 315 -2.18 -27.80 5.85
N LEU A 316 -2.32 -26.64 5.22
CA LEU A 316 -1.21 -25.86 4.66
C LEU A 316 -0.24 -25.38 5.75
N ASP A 317 -0.69 -25.34 7.01
CA ASP A 317 0.11 -24.86 8.14
C ASP A 317 1.12 -25.86 8.71
N THR A 318 1.06 -27.11 8.27
CA THR A 318 2.01 -28.13 8.76
C THR A 318 3.42 -27.88 8.24
N LYS A 319 4.43 -28.10 9.10
CA LYS A 319 5.85 -27.85 8.79
C LYS A 319 6.30 -28.53 7.50
N GLU A 320 5.80 -29.72 7.25
CA GLU A 320 6.11 -30.55 6.07
C GLU A 320 5.44 -29.99 4.80
N VAL A 321 4.21 -29.52 4.89
CA VAL A 321 3.50 -28.90 3.76
C VAL A 321 4.10 -27.53 3.45
N LYS A 322 4.41 -26.68 4.44
CA LYS A 322 5.12 -25.40 4.21
C LYS A 322 6.46 -25.59 3.48
N LYS A 323 7.22 -26.63 3.82
CA LYS A 323 8.47 -26.97 3.11
C LYS A 323 8.26 -27.39 1.67
N LEU A 324 7.20 -28.16 1.40
CA LEU A 324 6.82 -28.53 0.05
C LEU A 324 6.38 -27.30 -0.75
N LEU A 325 5.52 -26.45 -0.19
CA LEU A 325 5.04 -25.22 -0.82
C LEU A 325 6.19 -24.29 -1.21
N ASN A 326 7.13 -24.03 -0.30
CA ASN A 326 8.28 -23.16 -0.57
C ASN A 326 9.20 -23.68 -1.68
N ARG A 327 9.17 -24.98 -2.01
CA ARG A 327 10.02 -25.61 -3.03
C ARG A 327 9.27 -26.05 -4.30
N ILE A 328 7.94 -25.98 -4.29
CA ILE A 328 7.06 -26.29 -5.43
C ILE A 328 6.60 -25.00 -6.12
N LEU A 329 6.59 -23.87 -5.39
CA LEU A 329 6.21 -22.54 -5.87
C LEU A 329 7.42 -21.66 -6.24
N THR A 330 8.64 -22.15 -6.06
CA THR A 330 9.85 -21.67 -6.73
C THR A 330 10.12 -22.54 -7.94
#